data_AF-A0A9X2AIA5-F1
#
_entry.id   AF-A0A9X2AIA5-F1
#
_cell.length_a   1.000
_cell.length_b   1.000
_cell.length_c   1.000
_cell.angle_alpha   90.00
_cell.angle_beta   90.00
_cell.angle_gamma   90.00
#
_symmetry.space_group_name_H-M   'P 1'
#
loop_
_entity.id
_entity.type
_entity.pdbx_description
1 polymer ?
#
loop_
_entity_poly.entity_id
_entity_poly.type
_entity_poly.pdbx_seq_one_letter_code
_entity_poly.pdbx_strand_id
1 'polypeptide(L)'
;MKKVLLIAAFAIFGLGTVNAQGGFSGGVNLGIPVGDVSDFSSFSFGVDLNYMFNADEDFTYGAAAGYQNYSGKDGFDSTGFIPLAVVGRYAVSDKFSLGADVGYALGASTGNDGGFYYRPMVVYGLSDSMNLNASYSGVSVTGGTYSNIGLGIMFDF
;
A
#
# COMPACT_ATOMS: atom_id res chain seq x y z
N MET A 1 -1.94 21.24 -25.18
CA MET A 1 -1.73 19.88 -25.73
C MET A 1 -0.26 19.53 -25.94
N LYS A 2 0.55 20.31 -26.68
CA LYS A 2 1.97 19.98 -26.92
C LYS A 2 2.84 19.89 -25.66
N LYS A 3 2.56 20.72 -24.64
CA LYS A 3 3.29 20.73 -23.36
C LYS A 3 2.96 19.54 -22.44
N VAL A 4 1.75 19.00 -22.54
CA VAL A 4 1.32 17.82 -21.75
C VAL A 4 1.96 16.55 -22.32
N LEU A 5 2.08 16.47 -23.65
CA LEU A 5 2.78 15.36 -24.31
C LEU A 5 4.28 15.33 -23.96
N LEU A 6 4.91 16.49 -23.80
CA LEU A 6 6.31 16.62 -23.39
C LEU A 6 6.53 16.20 -21.93
N ILE A 7 5.61 16.54 -21.02
CA ILE A 7 5.67 16.09 -19.62
C ILE A 7 5.45 14.58 -19.53
N ALA A 8 4.49 14.04 -20.30
CA ALA A 8 4.27 12.61 -20.39
C ALA A 8 5.47 11.87 -21.00
N ALA A 9 6.11 12.44 -22.02
CA ALA A 9 7.33 11.87 -22.60
C ALA A 9 8.50 11.89 -21.59
N PHE A 10 8.70 12.98 -20.85
CA PHE A 10 9.72 13.01 -19.78
C PHE A 10 9.42 12.03 -18.64
N ALA A 11 8.15 11.81 -18.30
CA ALA A 11 7.76 10.78 -17.35
C ALA A 11 8.07 9.37 -17.88
N ILE A 12 7.81 9.09 -19.17
CA ILE A 12 8.05 7.78 -19.79
C ILE A 12 9.56 7.53 -20.00
N PHE A 13 10.34 8.54 -20.38
CA PHE A 13 11.79 8.42 -20.57
C PHE A 13 12.60 8.49 -19.26
N GLY A 14 12.06 9.12 -18.21
CA GLY A 14 12.67 9.15 -16.87
C GLY A 14 12.55 7.83 -16.11
N LEU A 15 11.64 6.94 -16.53
CA LEU A 15 11.49 5.59 -15.98
C LEU A 15 12.52 4.60 -16.55
N GLY A 16 13.22 4.95 -17.65
CA GLY A 16 14.06 4.01 -18.40
C GLY A 16 15.50 3.83 -17.90
N THR A 17 15.95 4.51 -16.84
CA THR A 17 17.37 4.48 -16.42
C THR A 17 17.60 4.51 -14.89
N VAL A 18 16.63 4.09 -14.08
CA VAL A 18 16.87 3.91 -12.64
C VAL A 18 17.74 2.66 -12.44
N ASN A 19 18.97 2.91 -12.00
CA ASN A 19 20.01 1.91 -11.86
C ASN A 19 19.71 0.97 -10.68
N ALA A 20 19.54 -0.33 -10.98
CA ALA A 20 19.98 -1.57 -10.30
C ALA A 20 19.94 -1.77 -8.77
N GLN A 21 19.48 -0.82 -7.95
CA GLN A 21 19.41 -0.99 -6.48
C GLN A 21 18.05 -0.65 -5.88
N GLY A 22 17.16 -0.02 -6.64
CA GLY A 22 15.79 0.20 -6.20
C GLY A 22 14.76 0.04 -7.31
N GLY A 23 13.64 -0.59 -6.96
CA GLY A 23 12.54 -0.94 -7.86
C GLY A 23 11.24 -0.28 -7.44
N PHE A 24 10.42 0.08 -8.41
CA PHE A 24 9.07 0.52 -8.14
C PHE A 24 8.15 -0.69 -8.12
N SER A 25 7.13 -0.64 -7.26
CA SER A 25 6.04 -1.59 -7.32
C SER A 25 4.72 -0.88 -7.17
N GLY A 26 3.73 -1.35 -7.92
CA GLY A 26 2.39 -0.78 -7.93
C GLY A 26 1.36 -1.89 -7.85
N GLY A 27 0.32 -1.68 -7.07
CA GLY A 27 -0.64 -2.73 -6.81
C GLY A 27 -2.01 -2.22 -6.41
N VAL A 28 -2.92 -3.18 -6.29
CA VAL A 28 -4.25 -2.96 -5.71
C VAL A 28 -4.41 -3.90 -4.53
N ASN A 29 -5.09 -3.43 -3.50
CA ASN A 29 -5.44 -4.23 -2.33
C ASN A 29 -6.95 -4.19 -2.10
N LEU A 30 -7.50 -5.32 -1.72
CA LEU A 30 -8.89 -5.49 -1.35
C LEU A 30 -8.90 -6.06 0.06
N GLY A 31 -9.67 -5.46 0.97
CA GLY A 31 -9.66 -5.90 2.36
C GLY A 31 -11.04 -5.93 2.97
N ILE A 32 -11.20 -6.81 3.94
CA ILE A 32 -12.40 -6.92 4.75
C ILE A 32 -12.11 -6.16 6.07
N PRO A 33 -12.85 -5.09 6.37
CA PRO A 33 -12.74 -4.39 7.65
C PRO A 33 -13.01 -5.35 8.81
N VAL A 34 -12.18 -5.29 9.84
CA VAL A 34 -12.29 -6.13 11.04
C VAL A 34 -12.17 -5.28 12.30
N GLY A 35 -12.65 -5.78 13.44
CA GLY A 35 -12.70 -5.03 14.69
C GLY A 35 -13.83 -3.99 14.68
N ASP A 36 -13.60 -2.82 15.24
CA ASP A 36 -14.63 -1.78 15.43
C ASP A 36 -15.23 -1.26 14.11
N VAL A 37 -14.56 -1.50 12.97
CA VAL A 37 -15.00 -1.05 11.63
C VAL A 37 -15.89 -2.09 10.93
N SER A 38 -15.94 -3.35 11.39
CA SER A 38 -16.77 -4.38 10.75
C SER A 38 -18.26 -4.08 10.80
N ASP A 39 -18.68 -3.27 11.78
CA ASP A 39 -20.08 -2.88 11.98
C ASP A 39 -20.52 -1.76 11.02
N PHE A 40 -19.57 -1.01 10.43
CA PHE A 40 -19.84 0.18 9.63
C PHE A 40 -19.39 0.05 8.15
N SER A 41 -18.47 -0.87 7.83
CA SER A 41 -17.93 -1.02 6.48
C SER A 41 -17.92 -2.48 6.01
N SER A 42 -18.44 -2.73 4.80
CA SER A 42 -18.47 -4.09 4.21
C SER A 42 -17.12 -4.52 3.65
N PHE A 43 -16.37 -3.54 3.16
CA PHE A 43 -15.26 -3.78 2.25
C PHE A 43 -14.38 -2.54 2.15
N SER A 44 -13.09 -2.78 1.96
CA SER A 44 -12.10 -1.78 1.69
C SER A 44 -11.37 -2.12 0.40
N PHE A 45 -11.00 -1.10 -0.36
CA PHE A 45 -10.18 -1.25 -1.55
C PHE A 45 -9.17 -0.12 -1.61
N GLY A 46 -8.04 -0.38 -2.23
CA GLY A 46 -7.01 0.62 -2.37
C GLY A 46 -6.02 0.31 -3.46
N VAL A 47 -5.15 1.29 -3.65
CA VAL A 47 -4.02 1.27 -4.54
C VAL A 47 -2.77 1.53 -3.72
N ASP A 48 -1.72 0.78 -3.99
CA ASP A 48 -0.43 0.87 -3.32
C ASP A 48 0.65 1.20 -4.35
N LEU A 49 1.56 2.08 -3.98
CA LEU A 49 2.78 2.40 -4.72
C LEU A 49 3.94 2.33 -3.74
N ASN A 50 4.92 1.48 -4.04
CA ASN A 50 6.14 1.38 -3.23
C ASN A 50 7.35 1.70 -4.09
N TYR A 51 8.35 2.26 -3.42
CA TYR A 51 9.69 2.41 -3.95
C TYR A 51 10.64 1.75 -2.99
N MET A 52 11.22 0.63 -3.42
CA MET A 52 12.02 -0.26 -2.59
C MET A 52 13.49 -0.20 -2.99
N PHE A 53 14.38 -0.36 -2.02
CA PHE A 53 15.82 -0.46 -2.16
C PHE A 53 16.29 -1.78 -1.56
N ASN A 54 17.30 -2.39 -2.17
CA ASN A 54 17.92 -3.59 -1.63
C ASN A 54 18.98 -3.18 -0.60
N ALA A 55 18.80 -3.59 0.66
CA ALA A 55 19.84 -3.45 1.69
C ALA A 55 20.81 -4.63 1.63
N ASP A 56 20.24 -5.83 1.53
CA ASP A 56 20.94 -7.12 1.44
C ASP A 56 20.23 -8.02 0.41
N GLU A 57 20.77 -9.22 0.18
CA GLU A 57 20.16 -10.23 -0.70
C GLU A 57 18.75 -10.63 -0.24
N ASP A 58 18.54 -10.72 1.08
CA ASP A 58 17.26 -11.13 1.67
C ASP A 58 16.43 -9.96 2.21
N PHE A 59 17.01 -8.76 2.38
CA PHE A 59 16.32 -7.64 3.01
C PHE A 59 16.23 -6.41 2.10
N THR A 60 15.00 -5.94 1.94
CA THR A 60 14.67 -4.76 1.15
C THR A 60 13.85 -3.79 1.99
N TYR A 61 14.05 -2.50 1.77
CA TYR A 61 13.36 -1.46 2.52
C TYR A 61 13.05 -0.27 1.62
N GLY A 62 12.13 0.59 2.02
CA GLY A 62 11.77 1.70 1.15
C GLY A 62 10.67 2.57 1.70
N ALA A 63 9.97 3.23 0.79
CA ALA A 63 8.79 4.02 1.08
C ALA A 63 7.57 3.44 0.36
N ALA A 64 6.41 3.56 1.00
CA ALA A 64 5.11 3.28 0.41
C ALA A 64 4.20 4.49 0.53
N ALA A 65 3.42 4.69 -0.51
CA ALA A 65 2.32 5.62 -0.55
C ALA A 65 1.12 4.93 -1.19
N GLY A 66 -0.08 5.29 -0.80
CA GLY A 66 -1.26 4.67 -1.38
C GLY A 66 -2.53 5.47 -1.15
N TYR A 67 -3.64 4.87 -1.53
CA TYR A 67 -4.96 5.35 -1.20
C TYR A 67 -5.82 4.15 -0.82
N GLN A 68 -6.36 4.15 0.39
CA GLN A 68 -7.26 3.12 0.90
C GLN A 68 -8.62 3.75 1.15
N ASN A 69 -9.67 3.17 0.56
CA ASN A 69 -11.04 3.58 0.80
C ASN A 69 -11.79 2.46 1.53
N TYR A 70 -12.52 2.83 2.57
CA TYR A 70 -13.45 1.97 3.30
C TYR A 70 -14.87 2.33 2.89
N SER A 71 -15.53 1.40 2.20
CA SER A 71 -16.89 1.59 1.71
C SER A 71 -17.89 1.38 2.86
N GLY A 72 -18.64 2.43 3.20
CA GLY A 72 -19.68 2.37 4.23
C GLY A 72 -20.88 1.52 3.79
N LYS A 73 -21.52 0.82 4.74
CA LYS A 73 -22.84 0.20 4.53
C LYS A 73 -23.95 1.24 4.67
N ASP A 74 -25.07 1.03 3.98
CA ASP A 74 -26.39 1.61 4.32
C ASP A 74 -26.43 3.14 4.58
N GLY A 75 -25.79 3.94 3.72
CA GLY A 75 -25.87 5.41 3.77
C GLY A 75 -24.82 6.11 4.64
N PHE A 76 -23.85 5.38 5.18
CA PHE A 76 -22.68 5.96 5.85
C PHE A 76 -21.63 6.45 4.84
N ASP A 77 -20.99 7.58 5.15
CA ASP A 77 -19.94 8.17 4.33
C ASP A 77 -18.70 7.26 4.23
N SER A 78 -18.20 7.09 3.01
CA SER A 78 -16.95 6.36 2.78
C SER A 78 -15.77 7.07 3.45
N THR A 79 -14.95 6.31 4.16
CA THR A 79 -13.75 6.85 4.82
C THR A 79 -12.52 6.52 3.98
N GLY A 80 -11.85 7.55 3.47
CA GLY A 80 -10.60 7.42 2.73
C GLY A 80 -9.38 7.72 3.61
N PHE A 81 -8.28 7.04 3.33
CA PHE A 81 -6.97 7.26 3.93
C PHE A 81 -5.88 7.26 2.87
N ILE A 82 -4.89 8.12 3.03
CA ILE A 82 -3.67 8.16 2.21
C ILE A 82 -2.51 7.73 3.12
N PRO A 83 -2.16 6.42 3.16
CA PRO A 83 -0.99 5.95 3.91
C PRO A 83 0.30 6.48 3.27
N LEU A 84 1.18 7.00 4.12
CA LEU A 84 2.58 7.28 3.83
C LEU A 84 3.42 6.52 4.86
N ALA A 85 4.21 5.56 4.39
CA ALA A 85 4.89 4.62 5.26
C ALA A 85 6.33 4.37 4.80
N VAL A 86 7.17 3.98 5.75
CA VAL A 86 8.38 3.23 5.45
C VAL A 86 8.04 1.75 5.41
N VAL A 87 8.68 1.02 4.51
CA VAL A 87 8.42 -0.40 4.31
C VAL A 87 9.68 -1.20 4.48
N GLY A 88 9.54 -2.42 5.01
CA GLY A 88 10.57 -3.43 5.03
C GLY A 88 10.01 -4.77 4.55
N ARG A 89 10.76 -5.49 3.73
CA ARG A 89 10.47 -6.88 3.33
C ARG A 89 11.71 -7.74 3.56
N TYR A 90 11.49 -8.92 4.09
CA TYR A 90 12.50 -9.93 4.34
C TYR A 90 12.12 -11.21 3.58
N ALA A 91 12.95 -11.64 2.64
CA ALA A 91 12.80 -12.88 1.91
C ALA A 91 13.12 -14.06 2.84
N VAL A 92 12.14 -14.93 3.05
CA VAL A 92 12.30 -16.17 3.80
C VAL A 92 12.66 -17.32 2.86
N SER A 93 12.25 -17.21 1.60
CA SER A 93 12.60 -18.12 0.49
C SER A 93 12.37 -17.39 -0.83
N ASP A 94 12.80 -17.99 -1.94
CA ASP A 94 12.64 -17.46 -3.31
C ASP A 94 11.23 -16.98 -3.66
N LYS A 95 10.20 -17.53 -3.01
CA LYS A 95 8.79 -17.18 -3.26
C LYS A 95 8.06 -16.59 -2.08
N PHE A 96 8.62 -16.60 -0.87
CA PHE A 96 7.93 -16.10 0.32
C PHE A 96 8.74 -15.01 0.99
N SER A 97 8.08 -13.89 1.26
CA SER A 97 8.66 -12.79 2.02
C SER A 97 7.71 -12.36 3.14
N LEU A 98 8.28 -11.92 4.25
CA LEU A 98 7.56 -11.26 5.32
C LEU A 98 7.77 -9.77 5.20
N GLY A 99 6.73 -8.99 5.47
CA GLY A 99 6.75 -7.55 5.30
C GLY A 99 6.08 -6.82 6.44
N ALA A 100 6.51 -5.60 6.67
CA ALA A 100 5.79 -4.65 7.49
C ALA A 100 5.93 -3.24 6.92
N ASP A 101 4.84 -2.49 6.99
CA ASP A 101 4.81 -1.07 6.70
C ASP A 101 4.46 -0.32 7.98
N VAL A 102 5.14 0.79 8.23
CA VAL A 102 4.87 1.65 9.39
C VAL A 102 4.95 3.10 8.98
N GLY A 103 3.99 3.91 9.40
CA GLY A 103 4.00 5.33 9.11
C GLY A 103 2.76 6.06 9.59
N TYR A 104 2.25 6.96 8.75
CA TYR A 104 1.08 7.77 9.05
C TYR A 104 0.12 7.73 7.87
N ALA A 105 -1.16 7.49 8.16
CA ALA A 105 -2.21 7.56 7.15
C ALA A 105 -2.99 8.86 7.32
N LEU A 106 -2.92 9.73 6.32
CA LEU A 106 -3.67 10.98 6.28
C LEU A 106 -5.15 10.68 6.01
N GLY A 107 -6.06 11.26 6.78
CA GLY A 107 -7.49 11.13 6.48
C GLY A 107 -7.85 11.93 5.23
N ALA A 108 -8.54 11.29 4.29
CA ALA A 108 -9.02 11.91 3.05
C ALA A 108 -10.53 12.23 3.09
N SER A 109 -11.18 11.99 4.23
CA SER A 109 -12.60 12.27 4.47
C SER A 109 -12.78 13.36 5.51
N THR A 110 -13.87 14.12 5.40
CA THR A 110 -14.18 15.27 6.27
C THR A 110 -14.28 14.84 7.74
N GLY A 111 -13.47 15.44 8.62
CA GLY A 111 -13.46 15.14 10.06
C GLY A 111 -12.53 14.01 10.50
N ASN A 112 -11.72 13.47 9.58
CA ASN A 112 -10.68 12.50 9.88
C ASN A 112 -9.30 13.11 9.61
N ASP A 113 -8.53 13.38 10.67
CA ASP A 113 -7.18 13.95 10.57
C ASP A 113 -6.12 12.89 10.21
N GLY A 114 -6.51 11.61 10.17
CA GLY A 114 -5.60 10.51 9.99
C GLY A 114 -5.05 9.94 11.30
N GLY A 115 -4.03 9.11 11.19
CA GLY A 115 -3.52 8.37 12.33
C GLY A 115 -2.28 7.54 12.06
N PHE A 116 -1.79 6.89 13.12
CA PHE A 116 -0.66 5.98 13.03
C PHE A 116 -1.03 4.75 12.19
N TYR A 117 -0.21 4.46 11.18
CA TYR A 117 -0.42 3.37 10.24
C TYR A 117 0.57 2.25 10.46
N TYR A 118 0.06 1.02 10.48
CA TYR A 118 0.88 -0.18 10.50
C TYR A 118 0.25 -1.28 9.64
N ARG A 119 1.06 -1.99 8.86
CA ARG A 119 0.62 -3.08 8.00
C ARG A 119 1.63 -4.22 7.95
N PRO A 120 1.59 -5.20 8.88
CA PRO A 120 2.26 -6.48 8.69
C PRO A 120 1.63 -7.27 7.53
N MET A 121 2.45 -7.98 6.77
CA MET A 121 2.01 -8.76 5.61
C MET A 121 2.92 -9.95 5.30
N VAL A 122 2.35 -10.92 4.61
CA VAL A 122 3.06 -12.02 3.96
C VAL A 122 2.92 -11.83 2.46
N VAL A 123 4.03 -11.99 1.75
CA VAL A 123 4.12 -11.84 0.29
C VAL A 123 4.48 -13.17 -0.32
N TYR A 124 3.81 -13.52 -1.41
CA TYR A 124 4.06 -14.69 -2.22
C TYR A 124 4.34 -14.29 -3.67
N GLY A 125 5.55 -14.58 -4.16
CA GLY A 125 5.98 -14.34 -5.53
C GLY A 125 5.31 -15.32 -6.49
N LEU A 126 4.43 -14.82 -7.36
CA LEU A 126 3.82 -15.60 -8.44
C LEU A 126 4.74 -15.66 -9.66
N SER A 127 5.49 -14.60 -9.91
CA SER A 127 6.48 -14.45 -11.00
C SER A 127 7.45 -13.34 -10.63
N ASP A 128 8.52 -13.17 -11.42
CA ASP A 128 9.58 -12.18 -11.17
C ASP A 128 9.10 -10.73 -11.07
N SER A 129 7.91 -10.42 -11.62
CA SER A 129 7.31 -9.09 -11.61
C SER A 129 5.94 -9.04 -10.95
N MET A 130 5.45 -10.15 -10.37
CA MET A 130 4.09 -10.23 -9.83
C MET A 130 4.06 -10.94 -8.48
N ASN A 131 3.55 -10.24 -7.48
CA ASN A 131 3.48 -10.67 -6.10
C ASN A 131 2.03 -10.63 -5.60
N LEU A 132 1.63 -11.65 -4.87
CA LEU A 132 0.40 -11.64 -4.09
C LEU A 132 0.74 -11.37 -2.64
N ASN A 133 -0.06 -10.57 -1.95
CA ASN A 133 0.14 -10.31 -0.54
C ASN A 133 -1.13 -10.52 0.27
N ALA A 134 -0.95 -10.98 1.50
CA ALA A 134 -1.95 -11.01 2.53
C ALA A 134 -1.48 -10.13 3.68
N SER A 135 -2.29 -9.16 4.08
CA SER A 135 -1.89 -8.13 5.04
C SER A 135 -2.95 -7.90 6.09
N TYR A 136 -2.52 -7.45 7.27
CA TYR A 136 -3.39 -6.85 8.26
C TYR A 136 -3.01 -5.39 8.35
N SER A 137 -3.92 -4.48 8.00
CA SER A 137 -3.70 -3.04 7.99
C SER A 137 -4.44 -2.41 9.15
N GLY A 138 -3.80 -1.53 9.91
CA GLY A 138 -4.39 -0.76 11.00
C GLY A 138 -4.05 0.71 10.90
N VAL A 139 -5.05 1.58 11.06
CA VAL A 139 -4.89 3.03 11.22
C VAL A 139 -5.48 3.43 12.57
N SER A 140 -4.63 3.74 13.53
CA SER A 140 -5.04 4.24 14.84
C SER A 140 -5.31 5.74 14.78
N VAL A 141 -6.59 6.12 14.86
CA VAL A 141 -7.05 7.52 14.84
C VAL A 141 -7.51 7.95 16.24
N THR A 142 -7.70 9.25 16.43
CA THR A 142 -8.28 9.77 17.67
C THR A 142 -9.73 9.29 17.83
N GLY A 143 -9.96 8.29 18.69
CA GLY A 143 -11.29 7.76 18.98
C GLY A 143 -11.57 6.33 18.48
N GLY A 144 -10.61 5.66 17.84
CA GLY A 144 -10.76 4.27 17.39
C GLY A 144 -9.61 3.78 16.52
N THR A 145 -9.68 2.52 16.08
CA THR A 145 -8.71 1.97 15.12
C THR A 145 -9.42 1.43 13.90
N TYR A 146 -9.00 1.87 12.71
CA TYR A 146 -9.47 1.32 11.46
C TYR A 146 -8.60 0.15 11.04
N SER A 147 -9.07 -1.07 11.29
CA SER A 147 -8.37 -2.29 10.89
C SER A 147 -9.06 -3.05 9.76
N ASN A 148 -8.27 -3.67 8.89
CA ASN A 148 -8.75 -4.60 7.87
C ASN A 148 -7.76 -5.75 7.65
N ILE A 149 -8.29 -6.88 7.18
CA ILE A 149 -7.50 -7.96 6.59
C ILE A 149 -7.60 -7.84 5.08
N GLY A 150 -6.46 -7.63 4.42
CA GLY A 150 -6.34 -7.38 2.99
C GLY A 150 -5.69 -8.52 2.23
N LEU A 151 -6.14 -8.73 0.99
CA LEU A 151 -5.43 -9.44 -0.06
C LEU A 151 -5.11 -8.47 -1.19
N GLY A 152 -3.86 -8.43 -1.62
CA GLY A 152 -3.40 -7.53 -2.68
C GLY A 152 -2.60 -8.25 -3.74
N ILE A 153 -2.54 -7.61 -4.91
CA ILE A 153 -1.65 -7.98 -6.00
C ILE A 153 -0.76 -6.78 -6.30
N MET A 154 0.55 -7.02 -6.36
CA MET A 154 1.58 -6.04 -6.65
C MET A 154 2.34 -6.46 -7.90
N PHE A 155 2.70 -5.46 -8.70
CA PHE A 155 3.52 -5.60 -9.88
C PHE A 155 4.79 -4.79 -9.70
N ASP A 156 5.94 -5.43 -9.88
CA ASP A 156 7.25 -4.80 -9.78
C ASP A 156 7.73 -4.36 -11.18
N PHE A 157 8.27 -3.15 -11.30
CA PHE A 157 8.69 -2.53 -12.56
C PHE A 157 9.88 -1.57 -12.42
#